data_AF-A0A3S0DUL3-F1
#
_entry.id   AF-A0A3S0DUL3-F1
#
_cell.length_a   1.000
_cell.length_b   1.000
_cell.length_c   1.000
_cell.angle_alpha   90.00
_cell.angle_beta   90.00
_cell.angle_gamma   90.00
#
_symmetry.space_group_name_H-M   'P 1'
#
loop_
_entity.id
_entity.type
_entity.pdbx_description
1 polymer ?
#
loop_
_entity_poly.entity_id
_entity_poly.type
_entity_poly.pdbx_seq_one_letter_code
_entity_poly.pdbx_strand_id
1 'polypeptide(L)'
;MGSNSDMPSPIAATGDMIKGADLQQSIATLNARSASLNDDIRNAQTVEDAQQALRMQQDLLSQATSLLTAQINLISGTALVTADQVNAAITYTDAKIKTVTMVSKRLALTAKLLDFVAAVFTGNGTEMFAAAKDLKVALDNTSA
;
A
#
# COMPACT_ATOMS: atom_id res chain seq x y z
N MET A 1 -7.16 -20.23 30.25
CA MET A 1 -7.86 -19.31 29.33
C MET A 1 -7.22 -19.52 27.97
N GLY A 2 -7.89 -20.28 27.10
CA GLY A 2 -7.31 -20.72 25.83
C GLY A 2 -7.14 -19.56 24.87
N SER A 3 -5.94 -19.45 24.30
CA SER A 3 -5.67 -18.58 23.15
C SER A 3 -6.58 -19.00 21.99
N ASN A 4 -7.51 -18.13 21.61
CA ASN A 4 -8.25 -18.22 20.35
C ASN A 4 -7.32 -17.85 19.17
N SER A 5 -6.22 -18.58 18.99
CA SER A 5 -5.26 -18.38 17.90
C SER A 5 -5.52 -19.25 16.67
N ASP A 6 -6.57 -20.09 16.68
CA ASP A 6 -6.82 -21.10 15.64
C ASP A 6 -8.15 -20.91 14.88
N MET A 7 -8.74 -19.71 14.87
CA MET A 7 -9.78 -19.46 13.86
C MET A 7 -9.06 -19.25 12.51
N PRO A 8 -9.29 -20.12 11.50
CA PRO A 8 -8.71 -19.90 10.19
C PRO A 8 -9.14 -18.52 9.69
N SER A 9 -8.19 -17.72 9.21
CA SER A 9 -8.52 -16.45 8.56
C SER A 9 -9.61 -16.71 7.52
N PRO A 10 -10.68 -15.90 7.49
CA PRO A 10 -11.74 -16.10 6.51
C PRO A 10 -11.14 -16.17 5.11
N ILE A 11 -11.64 -17.09 4.28
CA ILE A 11 -11.21 -17.26 2.89
C ILE A 11 -12.21 -16.59 1.95
N ALA A 12 -11.72 -16.06 0.84
CA ALA A 12 -12.55 -15.48 -0.20
C ALA A 12 -13.43 -16.55 -0.85
N ALA A 13 -14.70 -16.23 -1.05
CA ALA A 13 -15.66 -17.01 -1.80
C ALA A 13 -15.75 -16.52 -3.25
N THR A 14 -16.36 -17.33 -4.11
CA THR A 14 -16.67 -16.91 -5.49
C THR A 14 -17.62 -15.72 -5.47
N GLY A 15 -17.23 -14.63 -6.16
CA GLY A 15 -18.00 -13.39 -6.22
C GLY A 15 -17.60 -12.33 -5.20
N ASP A 16 -16.71 -12.65 -4.25
CA ASP A 16 -16.13 -11.64 -3.38
C ASP A 16 -15.27 -10.66 -4.18
N MET A 17 -15.40 -9.38 -3.86
CA MET A 17 -14.77 -8.31 -4.61
C MET A 17 -14.49 -7.10 -3.73
N ILE A 18 -13.37 -6.43 -3.99
CA ILE A 18 -13.08 -5.07 -3.50
C ILE A 18 -13.43 -4.07 -4.61
N LYS A 19 -14.28 -3.09 -4.30
CA LYS A 19 -14.67 -2.05 -5.26
C LYS A 19 -13.88 -0.77 -5.01
N GLY A 20 -13.58 -0.04 -6.08
CA GLY A 20 -12.94 1.27 -6.02
C GLY A 20 -13.70 2.30 -5.18
N ALA A 21 -15.03 2.22 -5.17
CA ALA A 21 -15.89 3.04 -4.32
C ALA A 21 -15.62 2.85 -2.82
N ASP A 22 -15.13 1.68 -2.42
CA ASP A 22 -14.81 1.37 -1.02
C ASP A 22 -13.34 1.71 -0.69
N LEU A 23 -12.52 2.08 -1.68
CA LEU A 23 -11.09 2.39 -1.54
C LEU A 23 -10.78 3.89 -1.56
N GLN A 24 -11.78 4.75 -1.34
CA GLN A 24 -11.61 6.21 -1.43
C GLN A 24 -10.53 6.75 -0.47
N GLN A 25 -10.38 6.14 0.71
CA GLN A 25 -9.33 6.53 1.65
C GLN A 25 -7.93 6.19 1.13
N SER A 26 -7.76 5.00 0.54
CA SER A 26 -6.51 4.64 -0.14
C SER A 26 -6.20 5.61 -1.27
N ILE A 27 -7.19 5.91 -2.13
CA ILE A 27 -7.04 6.84 -3.25
C ILE A 27 -6.60 8.23 -2.77
N ALA A 28 -7.28 8.78 -1.75
CA ALA A 28 -6.90 10.06 -1.17
C ALA A 28 -5.48 10.04 -0.58
N THR A 29 -5.10 8.94 0.07
CA THR A 29 -3.76 8.76 0.65
C THR A 29 -2.67 8.72 -0.43
N LEU A 30 -2.88 7.97 -1.51
CA LEU A 30 -1.93 7.89 -2.63
C LEU A 30 -1.77 9.25 -3.32
N ASN A 31 -2.87 9.99 -3.52
CA ASN A 31 -2.83 11.36 -4.06
C ASN A 31 -2.08 12.33 -3.15
N ALA A 32 -2.34 12.30 -1.83
CA ALA A 32 -1.63 13.13 -0.87
C ALA A 32 -0.13 12.78 -0.81
N ARG A 33 0.21 11.50 -0.92
CA ARG A 33 1.59 11.02 -0.97
C ARG A 33 2.31 11.49 -2.22
N SER A 34 1.64 11.42 -3.37
CA SER A 34 2.15 11.96 -4.64
C SER A 34 2.46 13.46 -4.52
N ALA A 35 1.59 14.22 -3.86
CA ALA A 35 1.83 15.64 -3.58
C ALA A 35 3.03 15.85 -2.66
N SER A 36 3.21 15.04 -1.61
CA SER A 36 4.35 15.17 -0.69
C SER A 36 5.69 14.81 -1.32
N LEU A 37 5.70 14.00 -2.39
CA LEU A 37 6.94 13.73 -3.14
C LEU A 37 7.54 14.99 -3.77
N ASN A 38 6.76 16.06 -3.97
CA ASN A 38 7.31 17.36 -4.39
C ASN A 38 8.32 17.91 -3.37
N ASP A 39 8.08 17.69 -2.07
CA ASP A 39 9.01 18.09 -1.03
C ASP A 39 10.22 17.14 -0.98
N ASP A 40 10.03 15.85 -1.25
CA ASP A 40 11.15 14.91 -1.38
C ASP A 40 12.06 15.26 -2.56
N ILE A 41 11.49 15.70 -3.70
CA ILE A 41 12.25 16.17 -4.87
C ILE A 41 13.07 17.41 -4.53
N ARG A 42 12.48 18.39 -3.84
CA ARG A 42 13.17 19.64 -3.45
C ARG A 42 14.29 19.40 -2.46
N ASN A 43 14.11 18.42 -1.57
CA ASN A 43 15.05 18.11 -0.49
C ASN A 43 15.99 16.94 -0.82
N ALA A 44 15.92 16.40 -2.03
CA ALA A 44 16.78 15.31 -2.47
C ALA A 44 18.25 15.76 -2.47
N GLN A 45 19.13 14.94 -1.88
CA GLN A 45 20.57 15.20 -1.85
C GLN A 45 21.26 14.72 -3.12
N THR A 46 20.62 13.83 -3.88
CA THR A 46 21.14 13.24 -5.11
C THR A 46 20.15 13.42 -6.26
N VAL A 47 20.68 13.45 -7.49
CA VAL A 47 19.85 13.48 -8.71
C VAL A 47 19.03 12.19 -8.84
N GLU A 48 19.59 11.06 -8.40
CA GLU A 48 18.92 9.75 -8.44
C GLU A 48 17.69 9.73 -7.53
N ASP A 49 17.79 10.25 -6.30
CA ASP A 49 16.64 10.38 -5.39
C ASP A 49 15.56 11.27 -6.01
N ALA A 50 15.93 12.41 -6.59
CA ALA A 50 14.97 13.32 -7.23
C ALA A 50 14.24 12.66 -8.42
N GLN A 51 14.99 11.95 -9.27
CA GLN A 51 14.41 11.21 -10.40
C GLN A 51 13.53 10.04 -9.93
N GLN A 52 13.93 9.35 -8.87
CA GLN A 52 13.13 8.27 -8.29
C GLN A 52 11.81 8.81 -7.71
N ALA A 53 11.85 9.92 -6.98
CA ALA A 53 10.66 10.59 -6.47
C ALA A 53 9.70 11.02 -7.60
N LEU A 54 10.23 11.55 -8.71
CA LEU A 54 9.41 11.90 -9.89
C LEU A 54 8.71 10.68 -10.51
N ARG A 55 9.40 9.55 -10.65
CA ARG A 55 8.79 8.30 -11.17
C ARG A 55 7.68 7.81 -10.23
N MET A 56 7.97 7.74 -8.93
CA MET A 56 7.00 7.31 -7.92
C MET A 56 5.77 8.22 -7.86
N GLN A 57 5.93 9.52 -8.14
CA GLN A 57 4.82 10.45 -8.21
C GLN A 57 3.82 10.05 -9.31
N GLN A 58 4.33 9.68 -10.49
CA GLN A 58 3.51 9.23 -11.62
C GLN A 58 2.86 7.89 -11.31
N ASP A 59 3.60 6.95 -10.70
CA ASP A 59 3.09 5.63 -10.33
C ASP A 59 1.95 5.73 -9.30
N LEU A 60 2.10 6.57 -8.27
CA LEU A 60 1.06 6.79 -7.26
C LEU A 60 -0.22 7.36 -7.87
N LEU A 61 -0.11 8.35 -8.77
CA LEU A 61 -1.27 8.95 -9.45
C LEU A 61 -1.95 7.94 -10.38
N SER A 62 -1.17 7.16 -11.11
CA SER A 62 -1.65 6.10 -11.99
C SER A 62 -2.41 5.03 -11.21
N GLN A 63 -1.85 4.57 -10.09
CA GLN A 63 -2.49 3.58 -9.22
C GLN A 63 -3.75 4.14 -8.55
N ALA A 64 -3.71 5.38 -8.04
CA ALA A 64 -4.88 6.04 -7.46
C ALA A 64 -6.03 6.16 -8.48
N THR A 65 -5.71 6.51 -9.72
CA THR A 65 -6.68 6.58 -10.82
C THR A 65 -7.24 5.20 -11.14
N SER A 66 -6.38 4.17 -11.20
CA SER A 66 -6.77 2.79 -11.48
C SER A 66 -7.69 2.23 -10.39
N LEU A 67 -7.45 2.59 -9.12
CA LEU A 67 -8.30 2.19 -8.01
C LEU A 67 -9.70 2.80 -8.09
N LEU A 68 -9.86 4.02 -8.63
CA LEU A 68 -11.14 4.73 -8.66
C LEU A 68 -12.27 3.92 -9.31
N THR A 69 -11.96 3.22 -10.40
CA THR A 69 -12.91 2.41 -11.16
C THR A 69 -12.71 0.91 -10.98
N ALA A 70 -11.86 0.50 -10.03
CA ALA A 70 -11.48 -0.89 -9.88
C ALA A 70 -12.65 -1.77 -9.42
N GLN A 71 -12.68 -2.98 -9.97
CA GLN A 71 -13.52 -4.09 -9.53
C GLN A 71 -12.58 -5.29 -9.37
N ILE A 72 -12.02 -5.44 -8.18
CA ILE A 72 -10.97 -6.41 -7.88
C ILE A 72 -11.64 -7.67 -7.38
N ASN A 73 -11.85 -8.61 -8.28
CA ASN A 73 -12.39 -9.92 -7.94
C ASN A 73 -11.36 -10.69 -7.11
N LEU A 74 -11.77 -11.16 -5.93
CA LEU A 74 -10.91 -11.95 -5.08
C LEU A 74 -10.82 -13.39 -5.59
N ILE A 75 -9.63 -13.96 -5.53
CA ILE A 75 -9.41 -15.36 -5.90
C ILE A 75 -10.00 -16.25 -4.80
N SER A 76 -11.06 -16.96 -5.15
CA SER A 76 -11.72 -17.91 -4.24
C SER A 76 -10.72 -18.92 -3.66
N GLY A 77 -10.83 -19.20 -2.36
CA GLY A 77 -9.93 -20.10 -1.64
C GLY A 77 -8.61 -19.47 -1.19
N THR A 78 -8.33 -18.21 -1.53
CA THR A 78 -7.26 -17.41 -0.91
C THR A 78 -7.78 -16.65 0.31
N ALA A 79 -6.90 -15.99 1.06
CA ALA A 79 -7.32 -15.22 2.22
C ALA A 79 -8.31 -14.10 1.84
N LEU A 80 -9.38 -13.92 2.62
CA LEU A 80 -10.32 -12.82 2.43
C LEU A 80 -9.67 -11.51 2.89
N VAL A 81 -9.53 -10.57 1.97
CA VAL A 81 -9.05 -9.21 2.24
C VAL A 81 -10.18 -8.23 1.95
N THR A 82 -10.47 -7.34 2.89
CA THR A 82 -11.52 -6.33 2.74
C THR A 82 -10.96 -4.98 2.29
N ALA A 83 -11.82 -4.13 1.72
CA ALA A 83 -11.47 -2.75 1.40
C ALA A 83 -10.96 -1.98 2.63
N ASP A 84 -11.58 -2.19 3.79
CA ASP A 84 -11.18 -1.57 5.06
C ASP A 84 -9.77 -1.96 5.47
N GLN A 85 -9.40 -3.23 5.31
CA GLN A 85 -8.05 -3.70 5.61
C GLN A 85 -7.02 -3.07 4.67
N VAL A 86 -7.33 -2.95 3.38
CA VAL A 86 -6.49 -2.26 2.40
C VAL A 86 -6.32 -0.78 2.75
N ASN A 87 -7.43 -0.08 3.03
CA ASN A 87 -7.44 1.32 3.44
C ASN A 87 -6.61 1.56 4.72
N ALA A 88 -6.78 0.69 5.72
CA ALA A 88 -6.04 0.76 6.97
C ALA A 88 -4.55 0.55 6.74
N ALA A 89 -4.16 -0.45 5.93
CA ALA A 89 -2.76 -0.74 5.62
C ALA A 89 -2.06 0.43 4.90
N ILE A 90 -2.71 1.01 3.88
CA ILE A 90 -2.17 2.14 3.12
C ILE A 90 -2.07 3.40 4.00
N THR A 91 -3.11 3.71 4.76
CA THR A 91 -3.14 4.89 5.66
C THR A 91 -2.08 4.78 6.75
N TYR A 92 -2.00 3.62 7.40
CA TYR A 92 -1.00 3.36 8.44
C TYR A 92 0.42 3.50 7.89
N THR A 93 0.66 2.95 6.72
CA THR A 93 1.95 3.01 6.04
C THR A 93 2.34 4.45 5.76
N ASP A 94 1.48 5.24 5.10
CA ASP A 94 1.80 6.64 4.79
C ASP A 94 2.08 7.47 6.05
N ALA A 95 1.29 7.27 7.11
CA ALA A 95 1.51 7.92 8.40
C ALA A 95 2.91 7.60 8.97
N LYS A 96 3.36 6.35 8.85
CA LYS A 96 4.73 5.96 9.25
C LYS A 96 5.79 6.56 8.34
N ILE A 97 5.61 6.54 7.03
CA ILE A 97 6.60 7.12 6.12
C ILE A 97 6.80 8.62 6.38
N LYS A 98 5.73 9.35 6.73
CA LYS A 98 5.81 10.78 7.10
C LYS A 98 6.68 11.06 8.33
N THR A 99 6.90 10.07 9.20
CA THR A 99 7.79 10.22 10.37
C THR A 99 9.28 10.02 10.03
N VAL A 100 9.60 9.49 8.85
CA VAL A 100 10.98 9.20 8.44
C VAL A 100 11.62 10.47 7.88
N THR A 101 12.77 10.88 8.43
CA THR A 101 13.45 12.13 8.07
C THR A 101 14.30 12.05 6.81
N MET A 102 14.87 10.88 6.52
CA MET A 102 15.75 10.66 5.37
C MET A 102 14.94 10.41 4.09
N VAL A 103 15.19 11.21 3.05
CA VAL A 103 14.48 11.13 1.75
C VAL A 103 14.61 9.74 1.13
N SER A 104 15.82 9.20 1.00
CA SER A 104 16.05 7.88 0.38
C SER A 104 15.29 6.76 1.09
N LYS A 105 15.21 6.78 2.44
CA LYS A 105 14.38 5.85 3.21
C LYS A 105 12.88 6.04 2.94
N ARG A 106 12.40 7.29 2.84
CA ARG A 106 11.00 7.58 2.45
C ARG A 106 10.68 7.04 1.05
N LEU A 107 11.58 7.19 0.09
CA LEU A 107 11.41 6.68 -1.27
C LEU A 107 11.39 5.15 -1.29
N ALA A 108 12.29 4.49 -0.56
CA ALA A 108 12.29 3.03 -0.44
C ALA A 108 10.97 2.48 0.15
N LEU A 109 10.43 3.13 1.19
CA LEU A 109 9.13 2.75 1.74
C LEU A 109 7.96 3.07 0.81
N THR A 110 8.06 4.16 0.04
CA THR A 110 7.05 4.49 -0.99
C THR A 110 7.04 3.43 -2.09
N ALA A 111 8.19 2.90 -2.49
CA ALA A 111 8.27 1.75 -3.39
C ALA A 111 7.53 0.53 -2.83
N LYS A 112 7.73 0.21 -1.54
CA LYS A 112 7.05 -0.90 -0.88
C LYS A 112 5.55 -0.69 -0.76
N LEU A 113 5.10 0.55 -0.58
CA LEU A 113 3.68 0.89 -0.65
C LEU A 113 3.11 0.63 -2.05
N LEU A 114 3.83 1.03 -3.11
CA LEU A 114 3.45 0.75 -4.50
C LEU A 114 3.40 -0.75 -4.79
N ASP A 115 4.35 -1.53 -4.26
CA ASP A 115 4.36 -3.00 -4.35
C ASP A 115 3.10 -3.60 -3.72
N PHE A 116 2.69 -3.11 -2.54
CA PHE A 116 1.47 -3.57 -1.88
C PHE A 116 0.22 -3.23 -2.68
N VAL A 117 0.11 -2.01 -3.20
CA VAL A 117 -1.03 -1.62 -4.04
C VAL A 117 -1.07 -2.46 -5.32
N ALA A 118 0.07 -2.78 -5.93
CA ALA A 118 0.14 -3.70 -7.06
C ALA A 118 -0.37 -5.11 -6.70
N ALA A 119 -0.03 -5.62 -5.51
CA ALA A 119 -0.56 -6.89 -5.01
C ALA A 119 -2.09 -6.84 -4.78
N VAL A 120 -2.64 -5.69 -4.39
CA VAL A 120 -4.11 -5.53 -4.27
C VAL A 120 -4.80 -5.75 -5.62
N PHE A 121 -4.22 -5.29 -6.73
CA PHE A 121 -4.80 -5.49 -8.06
C PHE A 121 -4.82 -6.95 -8.53
N THR A 122 -4.06 -7.86 -7.91
CA THR A 122 -4.05 -9.28 -8.32
C THR A 122 -5.29 -10.04 -7.84
N GLY A 123 -6.01 -9.50 -6.85
CA GLY A 123 -7.13 -10.20 -6.22
C GLY A 123 -6.73 -11.43 -5.40
N ASN A 124 -5.43 -11.76 -5.34
CA ASN A 124 -4.91 -12.90 -4.59
C ASN A 124 -4.64 -12.49 -3.14
N GLY A 125 -5.51 -12.89 -2.22
CA GLY A 125 -5.37 -12.55 -0.80
C GLY A 125 -4.04 -13.00 -0.20
N THR A 126 -3.49 -14.14 -0.65
CA THR A 126 -2.19 -14.63 -0.16
C THR A 126 -1.05 -13.68 -0.55
N GLU A 127 -1.06 -13.16 -1.78
CA GLU A 127 -0.08 -12.18 -2.24
C GLU A 127 -0.24 -10.84 -1.53
N MET A 128 -1.48 -10.39 -1.30
CA MET A 128 -1.75 -9.17 -0.55
C MET A 128 -1.21 -9.26 0.88
N PHE A 129 -1.43 -10.39 1.57
CA PHE A 129 -0.89 -10.61 2.91
C PHE A 129 0.64 -10.67 2.93
N ALA A 130 1.25 -11.32 1.94
CA ALA A 130 2.71 -11.38 1.82
C ALA A 130 3.29 -9.97 1.61
N ALA A 131 2.72 -9.19 0.69
CA ALA A 131 3.15 -7.81 0.43
C ALA A 131 2.92 -6.90 1.65
N ALA A 132 1.80 -7.05 2.36
CA ALA A 132 1.54 -6.31 3.60
C ALA A 132 2.54 -6.66 4.71
N LYS A 133 2.94 -7.92 4.81
CA LYS A 133 3.96 -8.37 5.76
C LYS A 133 5.33 -7.78 5.42
N ASP A 134 5.74 -7.84 4.16
CA ASP A 134 7.01 -7.27 3.70
C ASP A 134 7.05 -5.75 3.91
N LEU A 135 5.94 -5.07 3.63
CA LEU A 135 5.77 -3.65 3.91
C LEU A 135 5.90 -3.35 5.40
N LYS A 136 5.26 -4.14 6.27
CA LYS A 136 5.39 -4.00 7.71
C LYS A 136 6.83 -4.19 8.19
N VAL A 137 7.53 -5.21 7.70
CA VAL A 137 8.95 -5.46 8.03
C VAL A 137 9.81 -4.26 7.62
N ALA A 138 9.59 -3.72 6.41
CA ALA A 138 10.30 -2.54 5.96
C ALA A 138 10.06 -1.33 6.88
N LEU A 139 8.80 -1.09 7.27
CA LEU A 139 8.43 -0.01 8.21
C LEU A 139 9.10 -0.17 9.57
N ASP A 140 9.07 -1.37 10.15
CA ASP A 140 9.64 -1.64 11.47
C ASP A 140 11.17 -1.42 11.48
N ASN A 141 11.84 -1.80 10.38
CA ASN A 141 13.29 -1.61 10.20
C ASN A 141 13.72 -0.16 9.92
N THR A 142 12.77 0.78 9.78
CA THR A 142 13.10 2.20 9.51
C THR A 142 13.26 3.03 10.79
N SER A 143 13.00 2.43 11.96
CA SER A 143 13.09 3.07 13.28
C SER A 143 14.53 3.22 13.84
N ALA A 144 15.55 2.99 13.01
CA ALA A 144 16.98 3.09 13.35
C ALA A 144 17.69 4.21 12.59
#